data_AF-A0A558BK97-F1
#
_entry.id   AF-A0A558BK97-F1
#
_cell.length_a   1.000
_cell.length_b   1.000
_cell.length_c   1.000
_cell.angle_alpha   90.00
_cell.angle_beta   90.00
_cell.angle_gamma   90.00
#
_symmetry.space_group_name_H-M   'P 1'
#
loop_
_entity.id
_entity.type
_entity.pdbx_description
1 polymer ?
#
loop_
_entity_poly.entity_id
_entity_poly.type
_entity_poly.pdbx_seq_one_letter_code
_entity_poly.pdbx_strand_id
1 'polypeptide(L)'
;MSILFPITPNPAARYLPYAQASVTQREQLLTFVRQRLRYHFPTLSPATWLRALFEFQPTLVLTGLDTVTLEEGELRQLVQHVASSPDLPLLDPPIYGLPTLEIAQRWLRGQELLAAARAEIGTKHLSPRLNTLLIYLGQPYPLAEQVIQAWRWDLPSSPPLPAGLPGE
;
A
#
# COMPACT_ATOMS: atom_id res chain seq x y z
N MET A 1 -54.26 -12.75 -7.55
CA MET A 1 -53.14 -13.59 -8.01
C MET A 1 -51.85 -12.90 -7.63
N SER A 2 -51.21 -13.35 -6.55
CA SER A 2 -49.92 -12.79 -6.11
C SER A 2 -48.81 -13.61 -6.74
N ILE A 3 -47.97 -12.96 -7.54
CA ILE A 3 -46.85 -13.58 -8.23
C ILE A 3 -45.70 -13.62 -7.22
N LEU A 4 -45.35 -14.82 -6.73
CA LEU A 4 -44.16 -15.05 -5.94
C LEU A 4 -42.96 -15.00 -6.89
N PHE A 5 -42.15 -13.94 -6.80
CA PHE A 5 -40.83 -13.93 -7.43
C PHE A 5 -39.94 -14.96 -6.73
N PRO A 6 -39.30 -15.89 -7.46
CA PRO A 6 -38.30 -16.75 -6.85
C PRO A 6 -37.12 -15.87 -6.44
N ILE A 7 -36.89 -15.77 -5.14
CA ILE A 7 -35.65 -15.22 -4.58
C ILE A 7 -34.57 -16.22 -4.98
N THR A 8 -33.87 -15.97 -6.08
CA THR A 8 -32.67 -16.74 -6.42
C THR A 8 -31.65 -16.51 -5.31
N PRO A 9 -31.18 -17.55 -4.59
CA PRO A 9 -30.16 -17.38 -3.58
C PRO A 9 -28.91 -16.83 -4.26
N ASN A 10 -28.46 -15.66 -3.83
CA ASN A 10 -27.14 -15.15 -4.20
C ASN A 10 -26.12 -16.23 -3.78
N PRO A 11 -25.36 -16.83 -4.71
CA PRO A 11 -24.42 -17.89 -4.35
C PRO A 11 -23.42 -17.33 -3.34
N ALA A 12 -23.43 -17.91 -2.14
CA ALA A 12 -22.54 -17.50 -1.06
C ALA A 12 -21.07 -17.58 -1.52
N ALA A 13 -20.29 -16.56 -1.18
CA ALA A 13 -18.87 -16.53 -1.47
C ALA A 13 -18.19 -17.78 -0.91
N ARG A 14 -17.39 -18.46 -1.73
CA ARG A 14 -16.62 -19.64 -1.33
C ARG A 14 -15.15 -19.29 -1.31
N TYR A 15 -14.49 -19.66 -0.22
CA TYR A 15 -13.05 -19.42 -0.05
C TYR A 15 -12.29 -20.68 -0.44
N LEU A 16 -11.27 -20.52 -1.28
CA LEU A 16 -10.45 -21.61 -1.81
C LEU A 16 -8.97 -21.27 -1.67
N PRO A 17 -8.17 -22.07 -0.93
CA PRO A 17 -6.72 -21.88 -0.88
C PRO A 17 -6.08 -22.01 -2.26
N TYR A 18 -5.09 -21.16 -2.58
CA TYR A 18 -4.40 -21.18 -3.90
C TYR A 18 -3.83 -22.54 -4.28
N ALA A 19 -3.31 -23.31 -3.31
CA ALA A 19 -2.81 -24.66 -3.52
C ALA A 19 -3.88 -25.63 -4.09
N GLN A 20 -5.15 -25.40 -3.77
CA GLN A 20 -6.30 -26.22 -4.20
C GLN A 20 -6.98 -25.65 -5.45
N ALA A 21 -6.58 -24.46 -5.92
CA ALA A 21 -7.14 -23.84 -7.10
C ALA A 21 -6.78 -24.63 -8.37
N SER A 22 -7.76 -24.81 -9.26
CA SER A 22 -7.55 -25.36 -10.60
C SER A 22 -6.70 -24.42 -11.45
N VAL A 23 -6.15 -24.95 -12.56
CA VAL A 23 -5.38 -24.12 -13.51
C VAL A 23 -6.20 -22.94 -14.00
N THR A 24 -7.45 -23.18 -14.40
CA THR A 24 -8.37 -22.14 -14.85
C THR A 24 -8.63 -21.09 -13.78
N GLN A 25 -8.80 -21.49 -12.51
CA GLN A 25 -9.00 -20.55 -11.41
C GLN A 25 -7.76 -19.69 -11.15
N ARG A 26 -6.56 -20.25 -11.28
CA ARG A 26 -5.30 -19.51 -11.15
C ARG A 26 -5.12 -18.50 -12.30
N GLU A 27 -5.49 -18.87 -13.52
CA GLU A 27 -5.47 -17.97 -14.68
C GLU A 27 -6.50 -16.83 -14.56
N GLN A 28 -7.69 -17.12 -14.03
CA GLN A 28 -8.71 -16.11 -13.72
C GLN A 28 -8.22 -15.15 -12.63
N LEU A 29 -7.61 -15.68 -11.56
CA LEU A 29 -7.01 -14.87 -10.51
C LEU A 29 -5.90 -13.96 -11.06
N LEU A 30 -5.00 -14.50 -11.90
CA LEU A 30 -3.95 -13.73 -12.55
C LEU A 30 -4.54 -12.57 -13.37
N THR A 31 -5.59 -12.85 -14.14
CA THR A 31 -6.27 -11.84 -14.95
C THR A 31 -6.88 -10.75 -14.07
N PHE A 32 -7.58 -11.15 -13.00
CA PHE A 32 -8.16 -10.23 -12.02
C PHE A 32 -7.09 -9.31 -11.40
N VAL A 33 -6.01 -9.89 -10.86
CA VAL A 33 -4.94 -9.13 -10.19
C VAL A 33 -4.25 -8.19 -11.15
N ARG A 34 -3.92 -8.64 -12.37
CA ARG A 34 -3.29 -7.80 -13.40
C ARG A 34 -4.17 -6.65 -13.85
N GLN A 35 -5.48 -6.87 -14.00
CA GLN A 35 -6.41 -5.79 -14.36
C GLN A 35 -6.55 -4.79 -13.21
N ARG A 36 -6.70 -5.29 -11.98
CA ARG A 36 -6.89 -4.47 -10.79
C ARG A 36 -5.66 -3.62 -10.47
N LEU A 37 -4.47 -4.17 -10.67
CA LEU A 37 -3.19 -3.56 -10.32
C LEU A 37 -2.40 -3.04 -11.53
N ARG A 38 -3.01 -2.95 -12.71
CA ARG A 38 -2.33 -2.54 -13.97
C ARG A 38 -1.60 -1.22 -13.86
N TYR A 39 -2.11 -0.29 -13.06
CA TYR A 39 -1.52 1.04 -12.87
C TYR A 39 -0.41 1.04 -11.83
N HIS A 40 -0.39 0.05 -10.93
CA HIS A 40 0.63 -0.07 -9.88
C HIS A 40 1.84 -0.86 -10.37
N PHE A 41 1.65 -1.84 -11.24
CA PHE A 41 2.71 -2.71 -11.74
C PHE A 41 2.65 -2.84 -13.28
N PRO A 42 2.76 -1.73 -14.04
CA PRO A 42 2.53 -1.71 -15.48
C PRO A 42 3.54 -2.55 -16.28
N THR A 43 4.74 -2.73 -15.73
CA THR A 43 5.88 -3.41 -16.35
C THR A 43 6.06 -4.85 -15.85
N LEU A 44 5.27 -5.31 -14.86
CA LEU A 44 5.44 -6.64 -14.28
C LEU A 44 4.91 -7.72 -15.23
N SER A 45 5.77 -8.68 -15.56
CA SER A 45 5.41 -9.73 -16.51
C SER A 45 4.36 -10.70 -15.93
N PRO A 46 3.55 -11.38 -16.78
CA PRO A 46 2.63 -12.42 -16.30
C PRO A 46 3.33 -13.54 -15.53
N ALA A 47 4.55 -13.90 -15.93
CA ALA A 47 5.34 -14.93 -15.26
C ALA A 47 5.75 -14.50 -13.84
N THR A 48 6.14 -13.23 -13.66
CA THR A 48 6.46 -12.65 -12.35
C THR A 48 5.23 -12.63 -11.43
N TRP A 49 4.06 -12.27 -11.97
CA TRP A 49 2.80 -12.34 -11.22
C TRP A 49 2.46 -13.76 -10.77
N LEU A 50 2.59 -14.75 -11.66
CA LEU A 50 2.35 -16.15 -11.31
C LEU A 50 3.29 -16.65 -10.22
N ARG A 51 4.58 -16.27 -10.30
CA ARG A 51 5.56 -16.56 -9.25
C ARG A 51 5.17 -15.93 -7.92
N ALA A 52 4.81 -14.64 -7.91
CA ALA A 52 4.39 -13.95 -6.70
C ALA A 52 3.14 -14.58 -6.07
N LEU A 53 2.14 -14.96 -6.88
CA LEU A 53 0.95 -15.67 -6.40
C LEU A 53 1.30 -17.06 -5.84
N PHE A 54 2.25 -17.75 -6.45
CA PHE A 54 2.72 -19.05 -5.97
C PHE A 54 3.51 -18.95 -4.66
N GLU A 55 4.31 -17.91 -4.49
CA GLU A 55 5.05 -17.65 -3.24
C GLU A 55 4.12 -17.17 -2.11
N PHE A 56 3.17 -16.29 -2.43
CA PHE A 56 2.25 -15.70 -1.46
C PHE A 56 1.13 -16.67 -1.01
N GLN A 57 0.70 -17.60 -1.87
CA GLN A 57 -0.36 -18.58 -1.60
C GLN A 57 -1.68 -17.96 -1.08
N PRO A 58 -2.31 -17.04 -1.83
CA PRO A 58 -3.49 -16.33 -1.36
C PRO A 58 -4.73 -17.23 -1.18
N THR A 59 -5.70 -16.75 -0.41
CA THR A 59 -7.04 -17.35 -0.38
C THR A 59 -7.92 -16.71 -1.45
N LEU A 60 -8.35 -17.51 -2.44
CA LEU A 60 -9.27 -17.07 -3.50
C LEU A 60 -10.68 -16.96 -2.96
N VAL A 61 -11.41 -15.95 -3.44
CA VAL A 61 -12.84 -15.79 -3.22
C VAL A 61 -13.55 -16.10 -4.53
N LEU A 62 -14.35 -17.17 -4.53
CA LEU A 62 -15.20 -17.56 -5.64
C LEU A 62 -16.58 -16.95 -5.43
N THR A 63 -17.00 -16.08 -6.33
CA THR A 63 -18.34 -15.46 -6.31
C THR A 63 -19.08 -15.77 -7.61
N GLY A 64 -20.38 -16.08 -7.52
CA GLY A 64 -21.14 -16.47 -8.70
C GLY A 64 -20.70 -17.81 -9.30
N LEU A 65 -20.93 -17.97 -10.60
CA LEU A 65 -20.60 -19.21 -11.31
C LEU A 65 -19.12 -19.31 -11.70
N ASP A 66 -18.40 -18.20 -11.94
CA ASP A 66 -17.04 -18.24 -12.48
C ASP A 66 -16.14 -17.04 -12.08
N THR A 67 -16.50 -16.26 -11.06
CA THR A 67 -15.70 -15.08 -10.70
C THR A 67 -14.70 -15.42 -9.61
N VAL A 68 -13.41 -15.27 -9.92
CA VAL A 68 -12.31 -15.45 -8.98
C VAL A 68 -11.74 -14.10 -8.58
N THR A 69 -11.79 -13.78 -7.29
CA THR A 69 -11.28 -12.53 -6.73
C THR A 69 -10.43 -12.78 -5.47
N LEU A 70 -9.92 -11.72 -4.86
CA LEU A 70 -9.30 -11.74 -3.54
C LEU A 70 -10.09 -10.85 -2.58
N GLU A 71 -10.03 -11.18 -1.30
CA GLU A 71 -10.42 -10.20 -0.28
C GLU A 71 -9.48 -8.99 -0.32
N GLU A 72 -9.98 -7.85 0.17
CA GLU A 72 -9.20 -6.61 0.18
C GLU A 72 -7.93 -6.71 1.06
N GLY A 73 -7.99 -7.47 2.16
CA GLY A 73 -6.82 -7.73 3.01
C GLY A 73 -5.74 -8.54 2.29
N GLU A 74 -6.15 -9.63 1.64
CA GLU A 74 -5.28 -10.50 0.82
C GLU A 74 -4.65 -9.74 -0.35
N LEU A 75 -5.43 -8.91 -1.05
CA LEU A 75 -4.91 -8.07 -2.13
C LEU A 75 -3.85 -7.09 -1.65
N ARG A 76 -4.04 -6.48 -0.47
CA ARG A 76 -3.05 -5.57 0.13
C ARG A 76 -1.75 -6.28 0.47
N GLN A 77 -1.83 -7.46 1.09
CA GLN A 77 -0.66 -8.25 1.42
C GLN A 77 0.08 -8.73 0.17
N LEU A 78 -0.64 -9.12 -0.88
CA LEU A 78 -0.05 -9.46 -2.17
C LEU A 78 0.69 -8.27 -2.79
N VAL A 79 0.11 -7.06 -2.76
CA VAL A 79 0.78 -5.84 -3.26
C VAL A 79 2.09 -5.60 -2.50
N GLN A 80 2.08 -5.75 -1.17
CA GLN A 80 3.29 -5.60 -0.35
C GLN A 80 4.34 -6.67 -0.66
N HIS A 81 3.92 -7.92 -0.86
CA HIS A 81 4.80 -9.03 -1.26
C HIS A 81 5.45 -8.78 -2.61
N VAL A 82 4.67 -8.32 -3.59
CA VAL A 82 5.21 -7.97 -4.91
C VAL A 82 6.16 -6.79 -4.79
N ALA A 83 5.77 -5.74 -4.04
CA ALA A 83 6.58 -4.55 -3.79
C ALA A 83 7.94 -4.83 -3.13
N SER A 84 8.05 -5.88 -2.31
CA SER A 84 9.30 -6.29 -1.67
C SER A 84 10.15 -7.23 -2.51
N SER A 85 9.66 -7.66 -3.68
CA SER A 85 10.39 -8.57 -4.58
C SER A 85 11.57 -7.86 -5.24
N PRO A 86 12.76 -8.49 -5.29
CA PRO A 86 13.92 -7.92 -5.98
C PRO A 86 13.74 -7.84 -7.50
N ASP A 87 12.77 -8.56 -8.06
CA ASP A 87 12.50 -8.65 -9.50
C ASP A 87 11.64 -7.48 -10.04
N LEU A 88 11.30 -6.51 -9.20
CA LEU A 88 10.52 -5.34 -9.63
C LEU A 88 11.37 -4.39 -10.50
N PRO A 89 10.97 -4.13 -11.76
CA PRO A 89 11.48 -2.95 -12.46
C PRO A 89 11.12 -1.69 -11.66
N LEU A 90 12.00 -0.67 -11.70
CA LEU A 90 11.80 0.61 -11.03
C LEU A 90 10.37 1.13 -11.24
N LEU A 91 9.62 1.13 -10.15
CA LEU A 91 8.25 1.62 -10.08
C LEU A 91 8.27 3.16 -10.12
N ASP A 92 7.38 3.77 -10.89
CA ASP A 92 7.19 5.22 -10.95
C ASP A 92 5.71 5.57 -10.63
N PRO A 93 5.40 6.06 -9.41
CA PRO A 93 6.30 6.26 -8.28
C PRO A 93 6.66 4.93 -7.58
N PRO A 94 7.82 4.85 -6.91
CA PRO A 94 8.23 3.63 -6.23
C PRO A 94 7.30 3.28 -5.06
N ILE A 95 6.99 1.98 -4.89
CA ILE A 95 6.26 1.51 -3.71
C ILE A 95 7.25 1.42 -2.56
N TYR A 96 7.02 2.22 -1.54
CA TYR A 96 7.85 2.25 -0.35
C TYR A 96 7.32 1.28 0.71
N GLY A 97 8.19 0.40 1.22
CA GLY A 97 7.85 -0.50 2.32
C GLY A 97 7.63 0.25 3.65
N LEU A 98 7.00 -0.43 4.63
CA LEU A 98 6.74 0.12 5.97
C LEU A 98 7.96 0.78 6.65
N PRO A 99 9.18 0.21 6.61
CA PRO A 99 10.35 0.87 7.21
C PRO A 99 10.68 2.22 6.56
N THR A 100 10.42 2.36 5.25
CA THR A 100 10.68 3.61 4.52
C THR A 100 9.63 4.67 4.88
N LEU A 101 8.38 4.26 5.07
CA LEU A 101 7.33 5.11 5.61
C LEU A 101 7.67 5.61 7.01
N GLU A 102 8.09 4.71 7.92
CA GLU A 102 8.46 5.07 9.29
C GLU A 102 9.60 6.10 9.31
N ILE A 103 10.61 5.91 8.47
CA ILE A 103 11.72 6.87 8.31
C ILE A 103 11.22 8.22 7.79
N ALA A 104 10.36 8.22 6.77
CA ALA A 104 9.78 9.44 6.20
C ALA A 104 8.91 10.20 7.23
N GLN A 105 8.08 9.48 7.99
CA GLN A 105 7.26 10.05 9.06
C GLN A 105 8.11 10.64 10.18
N ARG A 106 9.14 9.91 10.62
CA ARG A 106 10.08 10.39 11.63
C ARG A 106 10.80 11.66 11.18
N TRP A 107 11.15 11.73 9.89
CA TRP A 107 11.76 12.91 9.30
C TRP A 107 10.81 14.12 9.31
N LEU A 108 9.58 13.99 8.80
CA LEU A 108 8.60 15.09 8.81
C LEU A 108 8.26 15.55 10.24
N ARG A 109 8.10 14.61 11.17
CA ARG A 109 7.89 14.96 12.59
C ARG A 109 9.08 15.70 13.17
N GLY A 110 10.30 15.31 12.79
CA GLY A 110 11.53 16.04 13.13
C GLY A 110 11.52 17.48 12.61
N GLN A 111 11.00 17.72 11.41
CA GLN A 111 10.87 19.05 10.84
C GLN A 111 9.86 19.93 11.57
N GLU A 112 8.71 19.37 11.96
CA GLU A 112 7.72 20.07 12.81
C GLU A 112 8.32 20.46 14.16
N LEU A 113 9.01 19.53 14.82
CA LEU A 113 9.69 19.78 16.09
C LEU A 113 10.80 20.81 15.96
N LEU A 114 11.54 20.80 14.84
CA LEU A 114 12.55 21.81 14.54
C LEU A 114 11.93 23.21 14.38
N ALA A 115 10.81 23.31 13.67
CA ALA A 115 10.09 24.57 13.50
C ALA A 115 9.58 25.11 14.85
N ALA A 116 9.01 24.24 15.69
CA ALA A 116 8.58 24.59 17.04
C ALA A 116 9.75 25.03 17.93
N ALA A 117 10.85 24.27 17.95
CA ALA A 117 12.04 24.61 18.72
C ALA A 117 12.67 25.95 18.27
N ARG A 118 12.68 26.24 16.96
CA ARG A 118 13.13 27.55 16.45
C ARG A 118 12.25 28.70 16.93
N ALA A 119 10.94 28.49 17.04
CA ALA A 119 10.00 29.48 17.57
C ALA A 119 10.23 29.75 19.07
N GLU A 120 10.56 28.71 19.85
CA GLU A 120 10.81 28.81 21.29
C GLU A 120 12.17 29.46 21.63
N ILE A 121 13.23 29.11 20.91
CA ILE A 121 14.60 29.57 21.22
C ILE A 121 14.82 31.05 20.82
N GLY A 122 14.06 31.54 19.83
CA GLY A 122 14.24 32.88 19.27
C GLY A 122 15.58 33.05 18.53
N THR A 123 15.71 34.09 17.70
CA THR A 123 16.89 34.28 16.83
C THR A 123 18.11 34.88 17.53
N LYS A 124 17.97 35.35 18.78
CA LYS A 124 18.97 36.20 19.44
C LYS A 124 20.09 35.47 20.20
N HIS A 125 19.95 34.18 20.51
CA HIS A 125 20.90 33.46 21.40
C HIS A 125 21.42 32.11 20.86
N LEU A 126 21.30 31.86 19.55
CA LEU A 126 21.81 30.63 18.95
C LEU A 126 23.33 30.71 18.75
N SER A 127 24.08 29.79 19.38
CA SER A 127 25.50 29.64 19.06
C SER A 127 25.67 29.23 17.59
N PRO A 128 26.78 29.59 16.91
CA PRO A 128 26.98 29.26 15.50
C PRO A 128 26.88 27.76 15.18
N ARG A 129 27.37 26.91 16.08
CA ARG A 129 27.28 25.44 15.94
C ARG A 129 25.84 24.95 16.03
N LEU A 130 25.07 25.46 16.99
CA LEU A 130 23.66 25.12 17.12
C LEU A 130 22.86 25.62 15.91
N ASN A 131 23.11 26.85 15.45
CA ASN A 131 22.47 27.38 14.25
C ASN A 131 22.78 26.53 13.01
N THR A 132 24.03 26.07 12.85
CA THR A 132 24.43 25.18 11.75
C THR A 132 23.72 23.83 11.81
N LEU A 133 23.62 23.23 13.01
CA LEU A 133 22.87 21.99 13.21
C LEU A 133 21.39 22.15 12.85
N LEU A 134 20.76 23.24 13.29
CA LEU A 134 19.36 23.53 12.98
C LEU A 134 19.14 23.81 11.49
N ILE A 135 20.13 24.36 10.77
CA ILE A 135 20.07 24.55 9.31
C ILE A 135 20.20 23.20 8.59
N TYR A 136 21.11 22.34 9.06
CA TYR A 136 21.33 21.01 8.50
C TYR A 136 20.09 20.12 8.68
N LEU A 137 19.54 20.04 9.89
CA LEU A 137 18.32 19.29 10.18
C LEU A 137 17.09 19.84 9.45
N GLY A 138 17.11 21.13 9.11
CA GLY A 138 16.04 21.82 8.40
C GLY A 138 16.02 21.64 6.89
N GLN A 139 17.02 20.99 6.30
CA GLN A 139 17.08 20.80 4.85
C GLN A 139 15.84 20.01 4.37
N PRO A 140 15.21 20.40 3.25
CA PRO A 140 14.12 19.62 2.70
C PRO A 140 14.62 18.24 2.30
N TYR A 141 13.80 17.22 2.56
CA TYR A 141 14.06 15.85 2.06
C TYR A 141 12.86 15.43 1.21
N PRO A 142 12.84 15.80 -0.09
CA PRO A 142 11.68 15.60 -0.97
C PRO A 142 11.20 14.16 -1.02
N LEU A 143 12.11 13.20 -0.82
CA LEU A 143 11.79 11.78 -0.76
C LEU A 143 10.84 11.44 0.40
N ALA A 144 10.97 12.06 1.57
CA ALA A 144 10.05 11.79 2.69
C ALA A 144 8.62 12.24 2.38
N GLU A 145 8.46 13.39 1.73
CA GLU A 145 7.15 13.87 1.28
C GLU A 145 6.60 12.98 0.18
N GLN A 146 7.41 12.58 -0.80
CA GLN A 146 7.02 11.64 -1.85
C GLN A 146 6.60 10.28 -1.29
N VAL A 147 7.32 9.76 -0.29
CA VAL A 147 6.98 8.52 0.41
C VAL A 147 5.63 8.65 1.09
N ILE A 148 5.40 9.75 1.81
CA ILE A 148 4.13 9.97 2.51
C ILE A 148 2.99 10.23 1.54
N GLN A 149 3.19 10.94 0.44
CA GLN A 149 2.17 11.15 -0.59
C GLN A 149 1.85 9.86 -1.34
N ALA A 150 2.85 9.03 -1.63
CA ALA A 150 2.66 7.71 -2.22
C ALA A 150 1.91 6.75 -1.25
N TRP A 151 1.98 7.00 0.06
CA TRP A 151 1.26 6.24 1.09
C TRP A 151 -0.08 6.86 1.52
N ARG A 152 -0.28 8.17 1.35
CA ARG A 152 -1.53 8.91 1.57
C ARG A 152 -2.50 8.58 0.44
N TRP A 153 -2.99 7.35 0.49
CA TRP A 153 -4.23 6.97 -0.14
C TRP A 153 -5.39 7.61 0.62
N ASP A 154 -6.01 8.65 0.06
CA ASP A 154 -7.38 9.06 0.42
C ASP A 154 -8.40 7.99 -0.04
N LEU A 155 -8.22 6.77 0.45
CA LEU A 155 -9.09 5.62 0.21
C LEU A 155 -9.71 5.20 1.55
N PRO A 156 -11.00 4.84 1.57
CA PRO A 156 -11.75 4.50 2.79
C PRO A 156 -11.24 3.28 3.56
N SER A 157 -10.15 2.63 3.10
CA SER A 157 -9.57 1.41 3.65
C SER A 157 -8.08 1.51 4.01
N SER A 158 -7.49 2.70 3.98
CA SER A 158 -6.14 2.95 4.52
C SER A 158 -6.12 2.68 6.03
N PRO A 159 -5.08 2.01 6.58
CA PRO A 159 -4.95 1.87 8.02
C PRO A 159 -4.89 3.26 8.66
N PRO A 160 -5.54 3.48 9.82
CA PRO A 160 -5.57 4.79 10.45
C PRO A 160 -4.15 5.24 10.72
N LEU A 161 -3.88 6.53 10.46
CA LEU A 161 -2.62 7.15 10.84
C LEU A 161 -2.42 6.93 12.35
N PRO A 162 -1.21 6.58 12.81
CA PRO A 162 -0.90 6.53 14.23
C PRO A 162 -1.33 7.84 14.90
N ALA A 163 -2.05 7.74 16.02
CA ALA A 163 -2.61 8.90 16.71
C ALA A 163 -1.51 9.95 17.02
N GLY A 164 -1.78 11.22 16.66
CA GLY A 164 -0.89 12.35 16.94
C GLY A 164 -0.08 12.90 15.74
N LEU A 165 -0.44 12.55 14.51
CA LEU A 165 0.17 13.08 13.28
C LEU A 165 -0.77 14.08 12.56
N PRO A 166 -0.24 15.09 11.84
CA PRO A 166 -1.07 16.06 11.13
C PRO A 166 -1.78 15.41 9.94
N GLY A 167 -3.10 15.59 9.87
CA GLY A 167 -3.97 15.00 8.85
C GLY A 167 -5.21 14.27 9.39
N GLU A 168 -5.46 14.29 10.70
CA GLU A 168 -6.83 14.13 11.24
C GLU A 168 -7.71 15.36 10.94
#